data_AF-A0AAU4WZT3-F1
#
_entry.id   AF-A0AAU4WZT3-F1
#
_cell.length_a   1.000
_cell.length_b   1.000
_cell.length_c   1.000
_cell.angle_alpha   90.00
_cell.angle_beta   90.00
_cell.angle_gamma   90.00
#
_symmetry.space_group_name_H-M   'P 1'
#
loop_
_entity.id
_entity.type
_entity.pdbx_description
1 polymer ?
#
loop_
_entity_poly.entity_id
_entity_poly.type
_entity_poly.pdbx_seq_one_letter_code
_entity_poly.pdbx_strand_id
1 'polypeptide(L)' 'MMTTPAPPITEPDPSALTCPGDRVGLCAGCQRKTHKYGSGGCPLCQWCMAPVMEQWGPTLRYVSTRA' A
#
# COMPACT_ATOMS: atom_id res chain seq x y z
N MET A 1 -20.67 4.65 -3.50
CA MET A 1 -19.36 4.37 -2.87
C MET A 1 -18.61 5.66 -2.75
N MET A 2 -18.40 6.15 -1.53
CA MET A 2 -17.70 7.41 -1.28
C MET A 2 -16.21 7.12 -1.41
N THR A 3 -15.61 7.44 -2.55
CA THR A 3 -14.16 7.43 -2.70
C THR A 3 -13.64 8.61 -1.90
N THR A 4 -13.33 8.38 -0.62
CA THR A 4 -12.53 9.36 0.13
C THR A 4 -11.25 9.57 -0.67
N PRO A 5 -10.96 10.81 -1.10
CA PRO A 5 -9.74 11.07 -1.85
C PRO A 5 -8.55 10.61 -1.01
N ALA A 6 -7.57 9.98 -1.68
CA ALA A 6 -6.35 9.58 -0.99
C ALA A 6 -5.73 10.82 -0.32
N PRO A 7 -5.17 10.69 0.90
CA PRO A 7 -4.50 11.80 1.55
C PRO A 7 -3.32 12.29 0.70
N PRO A 8 -2.71 13.45 1.02
CA PRO A 8 -1.49 13.91 0.37
C PRO A 8 -0.41 12.82 0.32
N ILE A 9 0.45 12.83 -0.71
CA ILE A 9 1.56 11.86 -0.85
C ILE A 9 2.61 12.01 0.26
N THR A 10 2.67 13.20 0.85
CA THR A 10 3.54 13.50 2.00
C THR A 10 3.16 12.71 3.25
N GLU A 11 1.90 12.31 3.38
CA GLU A 11 1.44 11.44 4.47
C GLU A 11 1.78 9.99 4.15
N PRO A 12 2.45 9.26 5.06
CA PRO A 12 2.84 7.87 4.84
C PRO A 12 1.62 6.94 4.76
N ASP A 13 1.81 5.81 4.08
CA ASP A 13 0.86 4.70 4.17
C ASP A 13 0.82 4.15 5.59
N PRO A 14 -0.35 3.75 6.13
CA PRO A 14 -0.45 3.22 7.48
C PRO A 14 0.50 2.06 7.76
N SER A 15 0.82 1.22 6.77
CA SER A 15 1.80 0.14 6.93
C SER A 15 3.22 0.63 7.19
N ALA A 16 3.58 1.84 6.72
CA ALA A 16 4.88 2.44 7.04
C ALA A 16 4.97 2.94 8.49
N LEU A 17 3.84 3.07 9.20
CA LEU A 17 3.81 3.46 10.61
C LEU A 17 3.97 2.26 11.54
N THR A 18 3.63 1.06 11.09
CA THR A 18 3.64 -0.18 11.90
C THR A 18 4.87 -1.05 11.65
N CYS A 19 5.47 -0.98 10.46
CA CYS A 19 6.64 -1.80 10.12
C CYS A 19 7.97 -1.17 10.59
N PRO A 20 9.01 -1.99 10.83
CA PRO A 20 10.37 -1.50 11.08
C PRO A 20 10.84 -0.52 10.00
N GLY A 21 11.52 0.56 10.42
CA GLY A 21 11.90 1.65 9.52
C GLY A 21 12.79 1.24 8.34
N ASP A 22 13.62 0.21 8.51
CA ASP A 22 14.45 -0.41 7.46
C ASP A 22 13.63 -1.11 6.37
N ARG A 23 12.35 -1.41 6.64
CA ARG A 23 11.41 -2.02 5.69
C ARG A 23 10.56 -0.99 4.95
N VAL A 24 10.62 0.27 5.35
CA VAL A 24 9.91 1.37 4.69
C VAL A 24 10.64 1.75 3.41
N GLY A 25 9.89 1.83 2.31
CA GLY A 25 10.36 2.33 1.03
C GLY A 25 9.31 3.18 0.33
N LEU A 26 9.63 3.62 -0.89
CA LEU A 26 8.71 4.44 -1.69
C LEU A 26 7.79 3.54 -2.54
N CYS A 27 6.49 3.82 -2.48
CA CYS A 27 5.48 3.23 -3.34
C CYS A 27 5.88 3.41 -4.81
N ALA A 28 5.87 2.33 -5.59
CA ALA A 28 6.28 2.37 -7.00
C ALA A 28 5.36 3.25 -7.86
N GLY A 29 4.08 3.41 -7.49
CA GLY A 29 3.12 4.21 -8.25
C GLY A 29 3.14 5.70 -7.90
N CYS A 30 3.15 6.04 -6.61
CA CYS A 30 2.97 7.43 -6.15
C CYS A 30 4.11 7.97 -5.29
N GLN A 31 5.18 7.21 -5.07
CA GLN A 31 6.33 7.57 -4.22
C GLN A 31 6.02 7.81 -2.73
N ARG A 32 4.78 7.59 -2.25
CA ARG A 32 4.44 7.63 -0.83
C ARG A 32 5.24 6.59 -0.03
N LYS A 33 5.71 6.92 1.18
CA LYS A 33 6.34 5.96 2.09
C LYS A 33 5.37 4.82 2.43
N THR A 34 5.80 3.56 2.29
CA THR A 34 5.00 2.35 2.55
C THR A 34 5.88 1.20 3.01
N HIS A 35 5.32 0.19 3.68
CA HIS A 35 6.01 -1.08 3.94
C HIS A 35 6.31 -1.77 2.60
N LYS A 36 7.54 -1.63 2.13
CA LYS A 36 7.96 -2.06 0.79
C LYS A 36 8.81 -3.33 0.82
N TYR A 37 9.68 -3.44 1.80
CA TYR A 37 10.70 -4.49 1.86
C TYR A 37 10.44 -5.49 2.98
N GLY A 38 11.05 -6.67 2.89
CA GLY A 38 10.94 -7.71 3.91
C GLY A 38 9.58 -8.42 3.91
N SER A 39 9.34 -9.21 4.95
CA SER A 39 8.11 -10.01 5.10
C SER A 39 6.88 -9.11 5.23
N GLY A 40 5.89 -9.32 4.36
CA GLY A 40 4.71 -8.46 4.28
C GLY A 40 4.92 -7.16 3.52
N GLY A 41 6.12 -6.91 2.99
CA GLY A 41 6.38 -5.79 2.10
C GLY A 41 5.56 -5.88 0.82
N CYS A 42 5.15 -4.73 0.29
CA CYS A 42 4.45 -4.66 -1.00
C CYS A 42 4.88 -3.40 -1.77
N PRO A 43 5.02 -3.50 -3.10
CA PRO A 43 5.56 -2.41 -3.92
C PRO A 43 4.62 -1.19 -4.02
N LEU A 44 3.34 -1.35 -3.68
CA LEU A 44 2.33 -0.31 -3.76
C LEU A 44 1.74 0.01 -2.38
N CYS A 45 1.47 1.29 -2.09
CA CYS A 45 0.66 1.69 -0.94
C CYS A 45 -0.79 1.21 -1.09
N GLN A 46 -1.57 1.21 0.00
CA GLN A 46 -2.96 0.70 -0.01
C GLN A 46 -3.84 1.39 -1.05
N TRP A 47 -3.63 2.69 -1.29
CA TRP A 47 -4.41 3.46 -2.26
C TRP A 47 -4.03 3.15 -3.70
N CYS A 48 -2.76 2.85 -3.98
CA CYS A 48 -2.35 2.40 -5.31
C CYS A 48 -2.72 0.93 -5.55
N MET A 49 -2.80 0.13 -4.48
CA MET A 49 -3.21 -1.28 -4.56
C MET A 49 -4.72 -1.41 -4.84
N ALA A 50 -5.56 -0.53 -4.26
CA ALA A 50 -7.01 -0.57 -4.43
C ALA A 50 -7.50 -0.67 -5.90
N PRO A 51 -7.11 0.24 -6.83
CA PRO A 51 -7.55 0.14 -8.23
C PRO A 51 -6.97 -1.08 -8.96
N VAL A 52 -5.79 -1.57 -8.55
CA VAL A 52 -5.20 -2.80 -9.11
C VAL A 52 -6.02 -4.02 -8.70
N MET A 53 -6.42 -4.11 -7.43
CA MET A 53 -7.29 -5.17 -6.94
C MET A 53 -8.68 -5.12 -7.60
N GLU A 54 -9.21 -3.93 -7.87
CA GLU A 54 -10.47 -3.78 -8.59
C GLU A 54 -10.40 -4.37 -10.01
N GLN A 55 -9.28 -4.14 -10.71
CA GLN A 55 -9.05 -4.71 -12.05
C GLN A 55 -8.92 -6.24 -12.07
N TRP A 56 -8.49 -6.85 -10.96
CA TRP A 56 -8.39 -8.31 -10.85
C TRP A 56 -9.74 -9.01 -10.78
N GLY A 57 -10.81 -8.29 -10.42
CA GLY A 57 -12.15 -8.85 -10.29
C GLY A 57 -12.32 -9.79 -9.07
N PRO A 58 -13.51 -10.37 -8.89
CA PRO A 58 -13.89 -11.07 -7.66
C PRO A 58 -13.20 -12.44 -7.47
N THR A 59 -12.57 -12.97 -8.52
CA THR A 59 -11.95 -14.30 -8.50
C THR A 59 -10.61 -14.31 -7.78
N LEU A 60 -9.89 -13.18 -7.78
CA LEU A 60 -8.58 -13.08 -7.12
C LEU A 60 -8.73 -12.42 -5.75
N ARG A 61 -8.11 -13.03 -4.73
CA ARG A 61 -8.06 -12.46 -3.39
C ARG A 61 -6.64 -12.01 -3.09
N TYR A 62 -6.49 -10.72 -2.85
CA TYR A 62 -5.26 -10.18 -2.30
C TYR A 62 -5.18 -10.47 -0.80
N VAL A 63 -4.18 -11.24 -0.38
CA VAL A 63 -3.89 -11.48 1.03
C VAL A 63 -2.73 -10.59 1.44
N SER A 64 -3.03 -9.50 2.14
CA SER A 64 -2.01 -8.65 2.75
C SER A 64 -1.45 -9.33 3.99
N THR A 65 -0.14 -9.60 4.02
CA THR A 65 0.57 -10.08 5.22
C THR A 65 1.35 -8.96 5.90
N ARG A 66 0.96 -7.70 5.68
CA ARG A 66 1.51 -6.53 6.36
C ARG A 66 1.15 -6.61 7.85
N ALA A 67 2.16 -6.46 8.71
CA ALA A 67 2.02 -6.29 10.15
C ALA A 67 1.99 -4.82 10.54
#